data_AF-A0A950P097-F1
#
_entry.id   AF-A0A950P097-F1
#
_cell.length_a   1.000
_cell.length_b   1.000
_cell.length_c   1.000
_cell.angle_alpha   90.00
_cell.angle_beta   90.00
_cell.angle_gamma   90.00
#
_symmetry.space_group_name_H-M   'P 1'
#
loop_
_entity.id
_entity.type
_entity.pdbx_description
1 polymer ?
#
loop_
_entity_poly.entity_id
_entity_poly.type
_entity_poly.pdbx_seq_one_letter_code
_entity_poly.pdbx_strand_id
1 'polypeptide(L)'
;MTVVSIALGWLVAGRVLRPLRAMTATARQISERNLNQRLALSGPRDELKDLADTIDGLLERLQAHVAEQQRFAANASHELRTPLAITQTLLDVARNDQNHDNGELVDRLHAVNTRAIDLTEALLLLSRADQRTLTQGRVDLSLIAEEATETLLPLAE
;
A
#
# COMPACT_ATOMS: atom_id res chain seq x y z
N MET A 1 11.51 -57.05 -15.25
CA MET A 1 12.13 -55.73 -15.03
C MET A 1 11.23 -54.58 -15.49
N THR A 2 10.67 -54.62 -16.70
CA THR A 2 9.76 -53.57 -17.22
C THR A 2 8.55 -53.27 -16.34
N VAL A 3 7.83 -54.31 -15.86
CA VAL A 3 6.66 -54.13 -14.96
C VAL A 3 7.05 -53.44 -13.65
N VAL A 4 8.22 -53.77 -13.09
CA VAL A 4 8.74 -53.16 -11.87
C VAL A 4 9.11 -51.70 -12.11
N SER A 5 9.76 -51.39 -13.23
CA SER A 5 10.08 -50.01 -13.61
C SER A 5 8.82 -49.16 -13.82
N ILE A 6 7.77 -49.71 -14.44
CA ILE A 6 6.49 -49.03 -14.63
C ILE A 6 5.81 -48.76 -13.28
N ALA A 7 5.75 -49.76 -12.40
CA ALA A 7 5.15 -49.62 -11.08
C ALA A 7 5.91 -48.58 -10.23
N LEU A 8 7.24 -48.57 -10.29
CA LEU A 8 8.07 -47.62 -9.56
C LEU A 8 7.91 -46.19 -10.10
N GLY A 9 7.87 -46.03 -11.44
CA GLY A 9 7.62 -44.73 -12.07
C GLY A 9 6.25 -44.16 -11.71
N TRP A 10 5.21 -45.00 -11.69
CA TRP A 10 3.86 -44.58 -11.29
C TRP A 10 3.80 -44.13 -9.83
N LEU A 11 4.47 -44.85 -8.93
CA LEU A 11 4.52 -44.53 -7.51
C LEU A 11 5.27 -43.21 -7.23
N VAL A 12 6.41 -43.00 -7.90
CA VAL A 12 7.19 -41.76 -7.79
C VAL A 12 6.41 -40.58 -8.37
N ALA A 13 5.83 -40.73 -9.57
CA ALA A 13 5.02 -39.69 -10.19
C ALA A 13 3.81 -39.31 -9.30
N GLY A 14 3.10 -40.31 -8.76
CA GLY A 14 2.00 -40.06 -7.83
C GLY A 14 2.42 -39.30 -6.57
N ARG A 15 3.61 -39.59 -6.04
CA ARG A 15 4.15 -38.93 -4.85
C ARG A 15 4.57 -37.48 -5.10
N VAL A 16 5.12 -37.15 -6.27
CA VAL A 16 5.54 -35.79 -6.65
C VAL A 16 4.35 -34.94 -7.13
N LEU A 17 3.38 -35.50 -7.85
CA LEU A 17 2.22 -34.74 -8.32
C LEU A 17 1.24 -34.35 -7.20
N ARG A 18 1.19 -35.11 -6.10
CA ARG A 18 0.29 -34.83 -4.98
C ARG A 18 0.54 -33.47 -4.31
N PRO A 19 1.76 -33.12 -3.86
CA PRO A 19 2.05 -31.80 -3.29
C PRO A 19 1.87 -30.66 -4.30
N LEU A 20 2.21 -30.86 -5.59
CA LEU A 20 1.94 -29.88 -6.65
C LEU A 20 0.45 -29.53 -6.78
N ARG A 21 -0.43 -30.53 -6.73
CA ARG A 21 -1.89 -30.30 -6.76
C ARG A 21 -2.38 -29.55 -5.54
N ALA A 22 -1.81 -29.84 -4.36
CA ALA A 22 -2.14 -29.12 -3.14
C ALA A 22 -1.73 -27.64 -3.22
N MET A 23 -0.48 -27.37 -3.64
CA MET A 23 -0.01 -25.99 -3.86
C MET A 23 -0.88 -25.24 -4.87
N THR A 24 -1.23 -25.89 -6.00
CA THR A 24 -2.10 -25.29 -7.02
C THR A 24 -3.50 -24.99 -6.49
N ALA A 25 -4.06 -25.89 -5.67
CA ALA A 25 -5.37 -25.70 -5.06
C ALA A 25 -5.35 -24.53 -4.07
N THR A 26 -4.33 -24.44 -3.22
CA THR A 26 -4.15 -23.33 -2.29
C THR A 26 -3.95 -22.01 -3.04
N ALA A 27 -3.06 -21.98 -4.03
CA ALA A 27 -2.82 -20.78 -4.84
C ALA A 27 -4.08 -20.25 -5.54
N ARG A 28 -4.97 -21.15 -6.00
CA ARG A 28 -6.27 -20.77 -6.59
C ARG A 28 -7.28 -20.21 -5.58
N GLN A 29 -7.11 -20.51 -4.29
CA GLN A 29 -7.95 -19.97 -3.22
C GLN A 29 -7.45 -18.61 -2.72
N ILE A 30 -6.17 -18.29 -2.95
CA ILE A 30 -5.61 -17.00 -2.58
C ILE A 30 -6.22 -15.91 -3.46
N SER A 31 -6.72 -14.88 -2.80
CA SER A 31 -7.32 -13.68 -3.38
C SER A 31 -6.89 -12.46 -2.57
N GLU A 32 -7.22 -11.27 -3.06
CA GLU A 32 -6.99 -10.00 -2.35
C GLU A 32 -7.56 -9.98 -0.92
N ARG A 33 -8.62 -10.77 -0.65
CA ARG A 33 -9.29 -10.82 0.66
C ARG A 33 -8.62 -11.76 1.67
N ASN A 34 -7.72 -12.64 1.23
CA ASN A 34 -7.10 -13.68 2.06
C ASN A 34 -5.61 -13.88 1.70
N LEU A 35 -4.90 -12.78 1.43
CA LEU A 35 -3.46 -12.76 1.17
C LEU A 35 -2.61 -13.26 2.34
N ASN A 36 -3.19 -13.50 3.52
CA ASN A 36 -2.55 -14.11 4.69
C ASN A 36 -2.42 -15.63 4.57
N GLN A 37 -3.10 -16.26 3.62
CA GLN A 37 -2.96 -17.70 3.37
C GLN A 37 -1.59 -17.99 2.72
N ARG A 38 -1.03 -19.14 3.07
CA ARG A 38 0.30 -19.60 2.62
C ARG A 38 0.20 -21.01 2.03
N LEU A 39 1.11 -21.34 1.13
CA LEU A 39 1.28 -22.69 0.62
C LEU A 39 1.75 -23.63 1.73
N ALA A 40 2.65 -23.16 2.60
CA ALA A 40 3.11 -23.85 3.81
C ALA A 40 3.44 -25.34 3.56
N LEU A 41 4.22 -25.61 2.50
CA LEU A 41 4.49 -26.98 2.08
C LEU A 41 5.30 -27.73 3.15
N SER A 42 4.69 -28.79 3.68
CA SER A 42 5.31 -29.71 4.63
C SER A 42 6.08 -30.80 3.89
N GLY A 43 7.29 -31.13 4.35
CA GLY A 43 8.10 -32.18 3.72
C GLY A 43 9.61 -31.92 3.80
N PRO A 44 10.41 -32.75 3.11
CA PRO A 44 11.85 -32.57 2.96
C PRO A 44 12.20 -31.22 2.33
N ARG A 45 13.43 -30.75 2.52
CA ARG A 45 13.99 -29.64 1.74
C ARG A 45 14.36 -30.14 0.35
N ASP A 46 13.38 -30.12 -0.53
CA ASP A 46 13.51 -30.39 -1.96
C ASP A 46 13.13 -29.15 -2.78
N GLU A 47 13.28 -29.22 -4.10
CA GLU A 47 13.01 -28.12 -5.03
C GLU A 47 11.56 -27.64 -4.95
N LEU A 48 10.65 -28.53 -4.55
CA LEU A 48 9.24 -28.19 -4.43
C LEU A 48 8.96 -27.38 -3.16
N LYS A 49 9.66 -27.69 -2.06
CA LYS A 49 9.65 -26.87 -0.84
C LYS A 49 10.27 -25.50 -1.09
N ASP A 50 11.41 -25.43 -1.79
CA ASP A 50 12.06 -24.15 -2.10
C ASP A 50 11.15 -23.25 -2.97
N LEU A 51 10.43 -23.84 -3.94
CA LEU A 51 9.43 -23.11 -4.72
C LEU A 51 8.26 -22.63 -3.86
N ALA A 52 7.77 -23.46 -2.94
CA ALA A 52 6.69 -23.08 -2.02
C ALA A 52 7.10 -21.89 -1.14
N ASP A 53 8.30 -21.96 -0.55
CA ASP A 53 8.85 -20.90 0.31
C ASP A 53 9.08 -19.61 -0.49
N THR A 54 9.50 -19.70 -1.75
CA THR A 54 9.64 -18.55 -2.66
C THR A 54 8.29 -17.88 -2.93
N ILE A 55 7.24 -18.66 -3.23
CA ILE A 55 5.89 -18.14 -3.45
C ILE A 55 5.34 -17.51 -2.16
N ASP A 56 5.55 -18.15 -1.01
CA ASP A 56 5.14 -17.61 0.29
C ASP A 56 5.81 -16.27 0.60
N GLY A 57 7.08 -16.08 0.25
CA GLY A 57 7.77 -14.79 0.34
C GLY A 57 7.21 -13.73 -0.62
N LEU A 58 6.80 -14.11 -1.85
CA LEU A 58 6.11 -13.20 -2.77
C LEU A 58 4.75 -12.77 -2.21
N LEU A 59 4.00 -13.71 -1.63
CA LEU A 59 2.70 -13.43 -0.99
C LEU A 59 2.84 -12.52 0.23
N GLU A 60 3.89 -12.69 1.03
CA GLU A 60 4.18 -11.83 2.17
C GLU A 60 4.45 -10.38 1.73
N ARG A 61 5.30 -10.20 0.71
CA ARG A 61 5.57 -8.87 0.14
C ARG A 61 4.30 -8.23 -0.43
N LEU A 62 3.50 -9.01 -1.17
CA LEU A 62 2.22 -8.54 -1.70
C LEU A 62 1.25 -8.12 -0.59
N GLN A 63 1.14 -8.92 0.47
CA GLN A 63 0.30 -8.62 1.63
C GLN A 63 0.73 -7.31 2.31
N ALA A 64 2.04 -7.10 2.50
CA ALA A 64 2.56 -5.87 3.08
C ALA A 64 2.16 -4.64 2.25
N HIS A 65 2.36 -4.68 0.92
CA HIS A 65 2.00 -3.60 0.02
C HIS A 65 0.49 -3.30 0.03
N VAL A 66 -0.37 -4.33 -0.03
CA VAL A 66 -1.82 -4.15 0.02
C VAL A 66 -2.26 -3.56 1.36
N ALA A 67 -1.67 -4.00 2.47
CA ALA A 67 -1.99 -3.47 3.80
C ALA A 67 -1.56 -2.00 3.97
N GLU A 68 -0.46 -1.58 3.35
CA GLU A 68 -0.04 -0.17 3.30
C GLU A 68 -1.02 0.66 2.47
N GLN A 69 -1.40 0.21 1.29
CA GLN A 69 -2.38 0.90 0.45
C GLN A 69 -3.74 1.08 1.14
N GLN A 70 -4.23 0.05 1.85
CA GLN A 70 -5.48 0.14 2.61
C GLN A 70 -5.38 1.14 3.75
N ARG A 71 -4.27 1.15 4.51
CA ARG A 71 -4.03 2.13 5.58
C ARG A 71 -3.95 3.55 5.03
N PHE A 72 -3.24 3.75 3.92
CA PHE A 72 -3.16 5.05 3.24
C PHE A 72 -4.55 5.53 2.80
N ALA A 73 -5.34 4.68 2.14
CA ALA A 73 -6.68 5.05 1.69
C ALA A 73 -7.62 5.37 2.85
N ALA A 74 -7.54 4.62 3.95
CA ALA A 74 -8.31 4.88 5.17
C ALA A 74 -7.92 6.23 5.79
N ASN A 75 -6.62 6.49 5.96
CA ASN A 75 -6.12 7.75 6.53
C ASN A 75 -6.50 8.94 5.65
N ALA A 76 -6.30 8.86 4.33
CA ALA A 76 -6.72 9.89 3.39
C ALA A 76 -8.22 10.17 3.49
N SER A 77 -9.05 9.12 3.56
CA SER A 77 -10.51 9.27 3.69
C SER A 77 -10.90 9.95 5.00
N HIS A 78 -10.23 9.62 6.11
CA HIS A 78 -10.46 10.26 7.41
C HIS A 78 -10.05 11.73 7.41
N GLU A 79 -8.85 12.04 6.91
CA GLU A 79 -8.32 13.41 6.87
C GLU A 79 -9.14 14.30 5.93
N LEU A 80 -9.69 13.78 4.84
CA LEU A 80 -10.58 14.53 3.92
C LEU A 80 -12.02 14.67 4.45
N ARG A 81 -12.52 13.72 5.25
CA ARG A 81 -13.87 13.79 5.80
C ARG A 81 -14.05 15.00 6.72
N THR A 82 -13.02 15.35 7.49
CA THR A 82 -13.05 16.47 8.43
C THR A 82 -13.29 17.83 7.74
N PRO A 83 -12.46 18.27 6.77
CA PRO A 83 -12.71 19.53 6.07
C PRO A 83 -14.04 19.52 5.31
N LEU A 84 -14.45 18.39 4.72
CA LEU A 84 -15.75 18.29 4.06
C LEU A 84 -16.93 18.48 5.03
N ALA A 85 -16.85 17.90 6.23
CA ALA A 85 -17.88 18.08 7.26
C ALA A 85 -17.93 19.53 7.77
N ILE A 86 -16.78 20.18 7.91
CA ILE A 86 -16.70 21.60 8.30
C ILE A 86 -17.31 22.48 7.20
N THR A 87 -16.93 22.26 5.93
CA THR A 87 -17.51 22.97 4.78
C THR A 87 -19.02 22.79 4.73
N GLN A 88 -19.53 21.57 4.91
CA GLN A 88 -20.97 21.31 4.98
C GLN A 88 -21.65 22.13 6.09
N THR A 89 -21.05 22.15 7.28
CA THR A 89 -21.58 22.91 8.43
C THR A 89 -21.63 24.42 8.13
N LEU A 90 -20.57 24.97 7.54
CA LEU A 90 -20.50 26.39 7.16
C LEU A 90 -21.55 26.73 6.09
N LEU A 91 -21.73 25.87 5.09
CA LEU A 91 -22.77 26.03 4.08
C LEU A 91 -24.18 25.97 4.69
N ASP A 92 -24.42 25.10 5.67
CA ASP A 92 -25.70 25.01 6.37
C ASP A 92 -25.99 26.27 7.21
N VAL A 93 -24.97 26.89 7.81
CA VAL A 93 -25.12 28.20 8.49
C VAL A 93 -25.48 29.29 7.48
N ALA A 94 -24.74 29.40 6.37
CA ALA A 94 -25.01 30.40 5.33
C ALA A 94 -26.42 30.27 4.72
N ARG A 95 -26.96 29.05 4.62
CA ARG A 95 -28.31 28.80 4.12
C ARG A 95 -29.41 29.18 5.11
N ASN A 96 -29.18 29.00 6.41
CA ASN A 96 -30.20 29.17 7.45
C ASN A 96 -30.24 30.57 8.05
N ASP A 97 -29.17 31.35 7.95
CA ASP A 97 -29.11 32.72 8.46
C ASP A 97 -28.60 33.71 7.40
N GLN A 98 -29.53 34.38 6.71
CA GLN A 98 -29.23 35.35 5.65
C GLN A 98 -28.72 36.70 6.17
N ASN A 99 -28.82 36.94 7.49
CA ASN A 99 -28.34 38.17 8.13
C ASN A 99 -26.96 38.00 8.77
N HIS A 100 -26.37 36.80 8.70
CA HIS A 100 -25.02 36.54 9.19
C HIS A 100 -23.97 37.30 8.38
N ASP A 101 -22.81 37.58 8.99
CA ASP A 101 -21.67 38.15 8.27
C ASP A 101 -21.14 37.15 7.25
N ASN A 102 -21.59 37.32 6.00
CA ASN A 102 -21.16 36.49 4.88
C ASN A 102 -19.65 36.60 4.62
N GLY A 103 -18.99 37.70 5.01
CA GLY A 103 -17.55 37.87 4.86
C GLY A 103 -16.78 36.86 5.69
N GLU A 104 -17.07 36.79 6.99
CA GLU A 104 -16.44 35.83 7.91
C GLU A 104 -16.68 34.37 7.48
N LEU A 105 -17.89 34.07 6.99
CA LEU A 105 -18.27 32.75 6.49
C LEU A 105 -17.46 32.35 5.24
N VAL A 106 -17.30 33.29 4.31
CA VAL A 106 -16.49 33.09 3.09
C VAL A 106 -15.01 32.90 3.45
N ASP A 107 -14.47 33.69 4.38
CA ASP A 107 -13.08 33.56 4.83
C ASP A 107 -12.83 32.19 5.50
N ARG A 108 -13.76 31.72 6.34
CA ARG A 108 -13.70 30.39 6.95
C ARG A 108 -13.78 29.27 5.91
N LEU A 109 -14.69 29.39 4.93
CA LEU A 109 -14.78 28.43 3.82
C LEU A 109 -13.48 28.39 3.00
N HIS A 110 -12.91 29.56 2.70
CA HIS A 110 -11.65 29.67 1.98
C HIS A 110 -10.52 28.98 2.75
N ALA A 111 -10.38 29.26 4.06
CA ALA A 111 -9.35 28.64 4.90
C ALA A 111 -9.47 27.10 4.96
N VAL A 112 -10.69 26.58 5.12
CA VAL A 112 -10.93 25.12 5.14
C VAL A 112 -10.63 24.49 3.78
N ASN A 113 -11.00 25.16 2.69
CA ASN A 113 -10.72 24.69 1.33
C ASN A 113 -9.23 24.69 1.00
N THR A 114 -8.49 25.76 1.36
CA THR A 114 -7.03 25.80 1.22
C THR A 114 -6.39 24.63 1.96
N ARG A 115 -6.80 24.38 3.22
CA ARG A 115 -6.28 23.24 3.98
C ARG A 115 -6.60 21.89 3.33
N ALA A 116 -7.78 21.74 2.72
CA ALA A 116 -8.13 20.52 2.00
C ALA A 116 -7.25 20.33 0.75
N ILE A 117 -6.95 21.41 0.02
CA ILE A 117 -6.03 21.39 -1.13
C ILE A 117 -4.63 20.96 -0.68
N ASP A 118 -4.07 21.61 0.35
CA ASP A 118 -2.74 21.30 0.89
C ASP A 118 -2.64 19.83 1.32
N LEU A 119 -3.69 19.31 1.97
CA LEU A 119 -3.77 17.90 2.35
C LEU A 119 -3.77 16.98 1.12
N THR A 120 -4.55 17.29 0.08
CA THR A 120 -4.55 16.48 -1.15
C THR A 120 -3.20 16.50 -1.85
N GLU A 121 -2.51 17.63 -1.88
CA GLU A 121 -1.16 17.74 -2.44
C GLU A 121 -0.15 16.92 -1.64
N ALA A 122 -0.21 17.00 -0.31
CA ALA A 122 0.63 16.18 0.57
C ALA A 122 0.38 14.68 0.38
N LEU A 123 -0.88 14.25 0.24
CA LEU A 123 -1.23 12.85 -0.05
C LEU A 123 -0.72 12.39 -1.42
N LEU A 124 -0.82 13.23 -2.45
CA LEU A 124 -0.28 12.94 -3.79
C LEU A 124 1.25 12.86 -3.78
N LEU A 125 1.92 13.73 -3.02
CA LEU A 125 3.37 13.69 -2.85
C LEU A 125 3.79 12.39 -2.16
N LEU A 126 3.12 12.01 -1.09
CA LEU A 126 3.41 10.77 -0.36
C LEU A 126 3.18 9.53 -1.24
N SER A 127 2.09 9.50 -2.00
CA SER A 127 1.79 8.40 -2.94
C SER A 127 2.88 8.24 -4.01
N ARG A 128 3.47 9.33 -4.49
CA ARG A 128 4.58 9.30 -5.46
C ARG A 128 5.89 8.86 -4.82
N ALA A 129 6.15 9.25 -3.57
CA ALA A 129 7.34 8.85 -2.84
C ALA A 129 7.35 7.34 -2.58
N ASP A 130 6.20 6.76 -2.24
CA ASP A 130 6.04 5.33 -1.97
C ASP A 130 6.32 4.44 -3.20
N GLN A 131 6.13 4.99 -4.41
CA GLN A 131 6.41 4.28 -5.67
C GLN A 131 7.89 4.34 -6.09
N ARG A 132 8.72 5.20 -5.47
CA ARG A 132 10.11 5.37 -5.86
C ARG A 132 11.00 4.37 -5.15
N THR A 133 11.75 3.59 -5.94
CA THR A 133 12.89 2.85 -5.40
C THR A 133 13.97 3.84 -5.00
N LEU A 134 14.25 3.95 -3.70
CA LEU A 134 15.31 4.80 -3.20
C LEU A 134 16.66 4.18 -3.57
N THR A 135 17.38 4.82 -4.48
CA THR A 135 18.76 4.45 -4.80
C THR A 135 19.66 4.85 -3.64
N GLN A 136 20.24 3.88 -2.94
CA GLN A 136 21.23 4.17 -1.90
C GLN A 136 22.59 4.48 -2.53
N GLY A 137 23.17 5.61 -2.17
CA GLY A 137 24.48 6.06 -2.62
C GLY A 137 25.17 6.88 -1.54
N ARG A 138 26.51 6.97 -1.60
CA ARG A 138 27.26 7.91 -0.75
C ARG A 138 26.99 9.32 -1.26
N VAL A 139 26.46 10.18 -0.40
CA VAL A 139 26.18 11.58 -0.69
C VAL A 139 26.93 12.48 0.29
N ASP A 140 27.35 13.64 -0.18
CA ASP A 140 27.96 14.66 0.66
C ASP A 140 26.87 15.45 1.38
N LEU A 141 26.78 15.27 2.70
CA LEU A 141 25.77 15.94 3.51
C LEU A 141 26.00 17.45 3.61
N SER A 142 27.23 17.95 3.47
CA SER A 142 27.45 19.40 3.51
C SER A 142 26.87 20.06 2.27
N LEU A 143 27.06 19.43 1.11
CA LEU A 143 26.52 19.92 -0.17
C LEU A 143 24.99 19.94 -0.15
N ILE A 144 24.36 18.87 0.33
CA ILE A 144 22.88 18.79 0.43
C ILE A 144 22.35 19.80 1.46
N ALA A 145 23.05 20.01 2.57
CA ALA A 145 22.65 21.00 3.56
C ALA A 145 22.73 22.42 3.00
N GLU A 146 23.78 22.75 2.26
CA GLU A 146 23.97 24.06 1.62
C GLU A 146 22.87 24.32 0.57
N GLU A 147 22.62 23.36 -0.33
CA GLU A 147 21.54 23.44 -1.33
C GLU A 147 20.16 23.60 -0.68
N ALA A 148 19.88 22.85 0.39
CA ALA A 148 18.63 22.98 1.12
C ALA A 148 18.48 24.35 1.80
N THR A 149 19.56 24.89 2.37
CA THR A 149 19.53 26.24 2.97
C THR A 149 19.32 27.33 1.93
N GLU A 150 19.96 27.23 0.75
CA GLU A 150 19.78 28.19 -0.34
C GLU A 150 18.35 28.14 -0.90
N THR A 151 17.78 26.95 -1.02
CA THR A 151 16.40 26.75 -1.51
C THR A 151 15.35 27.30 -0.54
N LEU A 152 15.58 27.19 0.77
CA LEU A 152 14.62 27.62 1.80
C LEU A 152 14.81 29.07 2.26
N LEU A 153 15.94 29.70 1.93
CA LEU A 153 16.24 31.09 2.27
C LEU A 153 15.11 32.08 1.88
N PRO A 154 14.50 31.98 0.68
CA PRO A 154 13.44 32.90 0.25
C PRO A 154 12.12 32.78 1.04
N LEU A 155 11.94 31.72 1.83
CA LEU A 155 10.75 31.52 2.68
C LEU A 155 10.94 32.08 4.11
N ALA A 156 12.16 32.51 4.44
CA ALA A 156 12.50 33.07 5.75
C ALA A 156 12.43 34.61 5.79
N GLU A 157 12.29 35.26 4.62
CA GLU A 157 12.06 36.70 4.45
C GLU A 157 10.57 37.01 4.25
#